data_AF-A0A7S2WM18-F1
#
_entry.id   AF-A0A7S2WM18-F1
#
_cell.length_a   1.000
_cell.length_b   1.000
_cell.length_c   1.000
_cell.angle_alpha   90.00
_cell.angle_beta   90.00
_cell.angle_gamma   90.00
#
_symmetry.space_group_name_H-M   'P 1'
#
loop_
_entity.id
_entity.type
_entity.pdbx_description
1 polymer ?
#
loop_
_entity_poly.entity_id
_entity_poly.type
_entity_poly.pdbx_seq_one_letter_code
_entity_poly.pdbx_strand_id
1 'polypeptide(L)'
;KNPSVDYFFKTDDDCYVDVHYLEQQISSENEKKPVDYWGQCNENKKPFRYSKTRWYVSYSDYPYAYYPKYCIGAGYVLSSKFLECAVGEGHVEKVPYTTIEDGAVGLLAERCD
;
A
#
# COMPACT_ATOMS: atom_id res chain seq x y z
N LYS A 1 -10.00 24.69 -7.18
CA LYS A 1 -8.59 24.27 -7.34
C LYS A 1 -8.36 23.15 -6.32
N ASN A 2 -8.10 21.92 -6.77
CA ASN A 2 -7.60 20.92 -5.84
C ASN A 2 -6.22 21.41 -5.35
N PRO A 3 -5.94 21.39 -4.04
CA PRO A 3 -4.58 21.64 -3.57
C PRO A 3 -3.65 20.64 -4.25
N SER A 4 -2.50 21.12 -4.73
CA SER A 4 -1.41 20.25 -5.20
C SER A 4 -0.86 19.55 -3.98
N VAL A 5 -1.24 18.30 -3.77
CA VAL A 5 -0.66 17.42 -2.76
C VAL A 5 0.42 16.63 -3.48
N ASP A 6 1.61 16.49 -2.90
CA ASP A 6 2.69 15.69 -3.47
C ASP A 6 2.74 14.28 -2.87
N TYR A 7 2.33 14.16 -1.60
CA TYR A 7 2.37 12.94 -0.82
C TYR A 7 1.13 12.79 0.07
N PHE A 8 0.73 11.53 0.25
CA PHE A 8 -0.33 11.10 1.13
C PHE A 8 0.24 10.12 2.14
N PHE A 9 -0.24 10.16 3.37
CA PHE A 9 0.10 9.18 4.40
C PHE A 9 -1.20 8.48 4.83
N LYS A 10 -1.23 7.15 4.68
CA LYS A 10 -2.29 6.29 5.24
C LYS A 10 -1.77 5.66 6.52
N THR A 11 -2.62 5.60 7.53
CA THR A 11 -2.42 4.84 8.76
C THR A 11 -3.79 4.44 9.32
N ASP A 12 -3.79 3.53 10.29
CA ASP A 12 -4.99 3.12 11.01
C ASP A 12 -5.27 4.08 12.19
N ASP A 13 -6.48 4.09 12.73
CA ASP A 13 -6.91 5.02 13.79
C ASP A 13 -6.34 4.69 15.18
N ASP A 14 -5.69 3.53 15.31
CA ASP A 14 -5.01 3.06 16.51
C ASP A 14 -3.48 3.28 16.48
N CYS A 15 -2.98 4.05 15.50
CA CYS A 15 -1.57 4.33 15.31
C CYS A 15 -1.15 5.72 15.83
N TYR A 16 0.07 5.79 16.39
CA TYR A 16 0.73 7.07 16.70
C TYR A 16 1.56 7.54 15.51
N VAL A 17 1.48 8.84 15.18
CA VAL A 17 2.23 9.45 14.07
C VAL A 17 3.14 10.55 14.60
N ASP A 18 4.46 10.37 14.44
CA ASP A 18 5.41 11.47 14.59
C ASP A 18 5.44 12.29 13.29
N VAL A 19 4.65 13.35 13.26
CA VAL A 19 4.50 14.21 12.08
C VAL A 19 5.80 14.94 11.73
N HIS A 20 6.64 15.29 12.71
CA HIS A 20 7.90 15.99 12.46
C HIS A 20 8.91 15.05 11.80
N TYR A 21 8.98 13.81 12.26
CA TYR A 21 9.81 12.80 11.63
C TYR A 21 9.31 12.46 10.22
N LEU A 22 8.00 12.31 10.04
CA LEU A 22 7.38 12.06 8.73
C LEU A 22 7.71 13.18 7.73
N GLU A 23 7.58 14.44 8.14
CA GLU A 23 7.95 15.60 7.33
C GLU A 23 9.44 15.57 6.93
N GLN A 24 10.35 15.24 7.85
CA GLN A 24 11.78 15.11 7.54
C GLN A 24 12.04 14.01 6.50
N GLN A 25 11.35 12.87 6.60
CA GLN A 25 11.49 11.79 5.62
C GLN A 25 11.01 12.23 4.22
N ILE A 26 9.84 12.89 4.16
CA ILE A 26 9.24 13.38 2.91
C ILE A 26 10.10 14.50 2.29
N SER A 27 10.58 15.45 3.09
CA SER A 27 11.32 16.63 2.63
C SER A 27 12.80 16.38 2.37
N SER A 28 13.37 15.26 2.83
CA SER A 28 14.79 14.96 2.59
C SER A 28 15.11 14.88 1.09
N GLU A 29 16.04 15.70 0.61
CA GLU A 29 16.54 15.75 -0.77
C GLU A 29 17.44 14.57 -1.12
N ASN A 30 17.02 13.33 -0.81
CA ASN A 30 17.74 12.18 -1.33
C ASN A 30 17.53 12.12 -2.85
N GLU A 31 18.61 12.34 -3.63
CA GLU A 31 18.66 12.41 -5.11
C GLU A 31 18.18 11.14 -5.85
N LYS A 32 17.63 10.15 -5.13
CA LYS A 32 17.11 8.89 -5.67
C LYS A 32 15.71 8.58 -5.14
N LYS A 33 14.73 9.45 -5.36
CA LYS A 33 13.35 9.14 -4.98
C LYS A 33 12.53 8.61 -6.18
N PRO A 34 12.37 7.28 -6.33
CA PRO A 34 11.12 6.68 -6.76
C PRO A 34 10.39 6.25 -5.47
N VAL A 35 9.90 7.19 -4.67
CA VAL A 35 9.13 6.82 -3.45
C VAL A 35 7.65 7.05 -3.70
N ASP A 36 7.19 6.33 -4.71
CA ASP A 36 5.79 6.30 -5.11
C ASP A 36 4.96 5.52 -4.07
N TYR A 37 5.54 4.51 -3.40
CA TYR A 37 4.92 3.77 -2.30
C TYR A 37 5.97 3.22 -1.30
N TRP A 38 5.88 3.58 -0.02
CA TRP A 38 6.84 3.09 1.00
C TRP A 38 6.32 3.10 2.43
N GLY A 39 6.94 2.29 3.28
CA GLY A 39 6.61 2.13 4.70
C GLY A 39 7.32 0.90 5.25
N GLN A 40 6.74 0.26 6.26
CA GLN A 40 7.20 -1.05 6.69
C GLN A 40 6.57 -2.14 5.80
N CYS A 41 7.36 -2.70 4.89
CA CYS A 41 6.83 -3.60 3.87
C CYS A 41 7.23 -5.06 4.07
N ASN A 42 6.25 -5.92 3.82
CA ASN A 42 6.35 -7.36 3.83
C ASN A 42 6.67 -7.86 2.41
N GLU A 43 7.52 -8.88 2.33
CA GLU A 43 7.80 -9.60 1.08
C GLU A 43 7.47 -11.09 1.25
N ASN A 44 7.04 -11.74 0.16
CA ASN A 44 6.78 -13.18 0.11
C ASN A 44 5.79 -13.71 1.18
N LYS A 45 4.79 -12.91 1.56
CA LYS A 45 3.77 -13.34 2.53
C LYS A 45 2.70 -14.20 1.86
N LYS A 46 2.34 -15.30 2.53
CA LYS A 46 1.23 -16.16 2.13
C LYS A 46 -0.09 -15.63 2.69
N PRO A 47 -1.20 -15.72 1.96
CA PRO A 47 -2.52 -15.45 2.52
C PRO A 47 -2.83 -16.42 3.66
N PHE A 48 -3.46 -15.94 4.73
CA PHE A 48 -3.84 -16.81 5.85
C PHE A 48 -5.03 -17.68 5.44
N ARG A 49 -4.80 -19.00 5.36
CA ARG A 49 -5.85 -19.96 4.95
C ARG A 49 -6.61 -20.59 6.13
N TYR A 50 -6.36 -20.13 7.35
CA TYR A 50 -7.05 -20.62 8.53
C TYR A 50 -8.31 -19.78 8.83
N SER A 51 -9.49 -20.37 8.73
CA SER A 51 -10.77 -19.64 8.77
C SER A 51 -11.12 -18.94 10.09
N LYS A 52 -10.42 -19.24 11.20
CA LYS A 52 -10.69 -18.59 12.50
C LYS A 52 -9.84 -17.33 12.76
N THR A 53 -8.99 -16.92 11.82
CA THR A 53 -8.30 -15.63 11.93
C THR A 53 -9.11 -14.52 11.25
N ARG A 54 -9.04 -13.29 11.81
CA ARG A 54 -9.59 -12.09 11.16
C ARG A 54 -8.96 -11.78 9.79
N TRP A 55 -7.79 -12.37 9.52
CA TRP A 55 -7.05 -12.22 8.27
C TRP A 55 -7.25 -13.37 7.28
N TYR A 56 -8.28 -14.19 7.49
CA TYR A 56 -8.57 -15.30 6.61
C TYR A 56 -8.85 -14.83 5.18
N VAL A 57 -8.22 -15.51 4.21
CA VAL A 57 -8.44 -15.31 2.78
C VAL A 57 -8.73 -16.65 2.15
N SER A 58 -9.89 -16.79 1.55
CA SER A 58 -10.28 -18.02 0.86
C SER A 58 -9.53 -18.17 -0.47
N TYR A 59 -9.42 -19.40 -0.98
CA TYR A 59 -8.84 -19.63 -2.30
C TYR A 59 -9.69 -19.04 -3.43
N SER A 60 -11.01 -18.89 -3.22
CA SER A 60 -11.89 -18.22 -4.18
C SER A 60 -11.67 -16.72 -4.23
N ASP A 61 -11.39 -16.08 -3.09
CA ASP A 61 -11.12 -14.64 -3.05
C ASP A 61 -9.78 -14.33 -3.70
N TYR A 62 -8.74 -15.07 -3.28
CA TYR A 62 -7.38 -14.89 -3.79
C TYR A 62 -6.72 -16.25 -4.02
N PRO A 63 -6.60 -16.72 -5.27
CA PRO A 63 -6.10 -18.06 -5.58
C PRO A 63 -4.58 -18.18 -5.52
N TYR A 64 -3.85 -17.06 -5.52
CA TYR A 64 -2.39 -17.07 -5.58
C TYR A 64 -1.75 -17.49 -4.26
N ALA A 65 -0.54 -18.06 -4.35
CA ALA A 65 0.18 -18.58 -3.19
C ALA A 65 0.80 -17.48 -2.32
N TYR A 66 1.11 -16.33 -2.92
CA TYR A 66 1.81 -15.22 -2.28
C TYR A 66 1.16 -13.89 -2.65
N TYR A 67 1.22 -12.94 -1.73
CA TYR A 67 1.06 -11.53 -2.04
C TYR A 67 2.35 -10.97 -2.62
N PRO A 68 2.26 -9.90 -3.44
CA PRO A 68 3.43 -9.13 -3.82
C PRO A 68 4.01 -8.41 -2.61
N LYS A 69 5.04 -7.60 -2.83
CA LYS A 69 5.53 -6.68 -1.79
C LYS A 69 4.42 -5.69 -1.43
N TYR A 70 4.13 -5.55 -0.14
CA TYR A 70 3.15 -4.59 0.35
C TYR A 70 3.54 -4.03 1.71
N CYS A 71 3.19 -2.78 1.96
CA CYS A 71 3.45 -2.08 3.22
C CYS A 71 2.27 -2.23 4.17
N ILE A 72 2.57 -2.53 5.44
CA ILE A 72 1.55 -2.88 6.45
C ILE A 72 0.76 -1.65 6.91
N GLY A 73 -0.46 -1.90 7.39
CA GLY A 73 -1.44 -0.87 7.74
C GLY A 73 -1.04 0.08 8.86
N ALA A 74 0.00 -0.27 9.65
CA ALA A 74 0.60 0.62 10.64
C ALA A 74 0.98 1.99 10.04
N GLY A 75 1.38 2.02 8.77
CA GLY A 75 1.46 3.26 8.04
C GLY A 75 2.34 3.17 6.80
N TYR A 76 1.92 3.86 5.74
CA TYR A 76 2.69 3.99 4.51
C TYR A 76 2.42 5.32 3.81
N VAL A 77 3.41 5.78 3.06
CA VAL A 77 3.37 7.00 2.26
C VAL A 77 3.17 6.62 0.79
N LEU A 78 2.34 7.42 0.10
CA LEU A 78 2.05 7.34 -1.32
C LEU A 78 2.38 8.68 -1.98
N SER A 79 3.01 8.68 -3.15
CA SER A 79 3.11 9.89 -3.96
C SER A 79 1.80 10.14 -4.74
N SER A 80 1.60 11.37 -5.19
CA SER A 80 0.50 11.66 -6.12
C SER A 80 0.63 10.90 -7.45
N LYS A 81 1.86 10.70 -7.93
CA LYS A 81 2.13 9.90 -9.14
C LYS A 81 1.66 8.45 -8.96
N PHE A 82 1.92 7.84 -7.81
CA PHE A 82 1.40 6.52 -7.50
C PHE A 82 -0.12 6.49 -7.55
N LEU A 83 -0.78 7.42 -6.86
CA LEU A 83 -2.23 7.45 -6.79
C LEU A 83 -2.87 7.67 -8.15
N GLU A 84 -2.29 8.53 -8.99
CA GLU A 84 -2.73 8.75 -10.37
C GLU A 84 -2.67 7.46 -11.18
N CYS A 85 -1.61 6.66 -11.03
CA CYS A 85 -1.52 5.35 -11.67
C CYS A 85 -2.48 4.32 -11.05
N ALA A 86 -2.52 4.22 -9.72
CA ALA A 86 -3.25 3.19 -8.99
C ALA A 86 -4.78 3.33 -9.17
N VAL A 87 -5.27 4.57 -9.21
CA VAL A 87 -6.69 4.88 -9.46
C VAL A 87 -6.98 5.06 -10.95
N GLY A 88 -5.95 5.39 -11.74
CA GLY A 88 -6.03 5.53 -13.18
C GLY A 88 -6.31 4.21 -13.90
N GLU A 89 -6.80 4.33 -15.14
CA GLU A 89 -6.93 3.23 -16.11
C GLU A 89 -7.72 2.00 -15.61
N GLY A 90 -8.51 2.14 -14.55
CA GLY A 90 -9.27 1.05 -13.95
C GLY A 90 -8.39 0.02 -13.23
N HIS A 91 -7.19 0.36 -12.77
CA HIS A 91 -6.32 -0.62 -12.08
C HIS A 91 -6.97 -1.23 -10.84
N VAL A 92 -7.71 -0.43 -10.06
CA VAL A 92 -8.49 -0.90 -8.90
C VAL A 92 -9.48 -2.01 -9.26
N GLU A 93 -10.09 -1.97 -10.45
CA GLU A 93 -11.09 -2.98 -10.85
C GLU A 93 -10.44 -4.25 -11.42
N LYS A 94 -9.16 -4.18 -11.81
CA LYS A 94 -8.40 -5.25 -12.48
C LYS A 94 -7.49 -6.04 -11.53
N VAL A 95 -7.20 -5.53 -10.33
CA VAL A 95 -6.43 -6.28 -9.33
C VAL A 95 -7.25 -7.46 -8.79
N PRO A 96 -6.61 -8.60 -8.47
CA PRO A 96 -7.28 -9.70 -7.79
C PRO A 96 -7.99 -9.22 -6.52
N TYR A 97 -9.19 -9.73 -6.29
CA TYR A 97 -9.92 -9.47 -5.05
C TYR A 97 -9.14 -10.03 -3.85
N THR A 98 -9.18 -9.31 -2.74
CA THR A 98 -8.69 -9.79 -1.44
C THR A 98 -9.34 -9.00 -0.32
N THR A 99 -9.50 -9.64 0.84
CA THR A 99 -9.96 -8.98 2.08
C THR A 99 -8.84 -8.25 2.82
N ILE A 100 -7.59 -8.38 2.35
CA ILE A 100 -6.41 -7.75 2.95
C ILE A 100 -6.11 -6.45 2.20
N GLU A 101 -6.53 -5.32 2.76
CA GLU A 101 -6.38 -3.98 2.15
C GLU A 101 -4.93 -3.66 1.78
N ASP A 102 -4.00 -3.79 2.73
CA ASP A 102 -2.56 -3.57 2.46
C ASP A 102 -2.05 -4.43 1.29
N GLY A 103 -2.51 -5.68 1.21
CA GLY A 103 -2.18 -6.61 0.13
C GLY A 103 -2.75 -6.15 -1.21
N ALA A 104 -3.95 -5.54 -1.21
CA ALA A 104 -4.54 -4.94 -2.40
C ALA A 104 -3.74 -3.72 -2.89
N VAL A 105 -3.22 -2.89 -1.98
CA VAL A 105 -2.34 -1.76 -2.35
C VAL A 105 -1.02 -2.25 -2.93
N GLY A 106 -0.45 -3.34 -2.40
CA GLY A 106 0.72 -3.99 -3.03
C GLY A 106 0.45 -4.52 -4.44
N LEU A 107 -0.76 -5.04 -4.71
CA LEU A 107 -1.15 -5.47 -6.06
C LEU A 107 -1.30 -4.29 -7.03
N LEU A 108 -1.65 -3.11 -6.54
CA LEU A 108 -1.65 -1.88 -7.33
C LEU A 108 -0.22 -1.40 -7.58
N ALA A 109 0.66 -1.52 -6.59
CA ALA A 109 2.07 -1.14 -6.72
C ALA A 109 2.80 -1.93 -7.81
N GLU A 110 2.58 -3.25 -7.92
CA GLU A 110 3.16 -4.04 -9.01
C GLU A 110 2.76 -3.58 -10.43
N ARG A 111 1.69 -2.78 -10.55
CA ARG A 111 1.22 -2.24 -11.85
C ARG A 111 1.72 -0.83 -12.12
N CYS A 112 2.26 -0.15 -11.10
CA CYS A 112 2.57 1.27 -11.11
C CYS A 112 4.04 1.61 -10.85
N ASP A 113 4.83 0.63 -10.36
CA ASP A 113 6.29 0.72 -10.21
C ASP A 113 7.06 0.44 -11.53
#